data_AF-A0A1G7CJ33-F1
#
_entry.id   AF-A0A1G7CJ33-F1
#
_cell.length_a   1.000
_cell.length_b   1.000
_cell.length_c   1.000
_cell.angle_alpha   90.00
_cell.angle_beta   90.00
_cell.angle_gamma   90.00
#
_symmetry.space_group_name_H-M   'P 1'
#
loop_
_entity.id
_entity.type
_entity.pdbx_description
1 polymer ?
#
loop_
_entity_poly.entity_id
_entity_poly.type
_entity_poly.pdbx_seq_one_letter_code
_entity_poly.pdbx_strand_id
1 'polypeptide(L)'
;MSTPVPPPWPHCAHGADPAADPIGCRGIHVPGHTACLAHLTHTDRHAYLTDLAPGTDIDHRGATFTPSLLQALLNAVHDLSTGVTRFGNAQFDSATFEEPAEFETAVFEGYTSFVRATFTSFTSFAGATFNGDARFDHAVFEGYTSFAGASVKGYASFGSAIPTSYASFEYATFKGDAWFESTILKGFTSFAHATFENGASFESVAFEDVASFHSAAFECDASFQSASFQSGTRFESATFHGDAWFDSATFTKADRVGPLVCAGRVVLSGAMFGGPVTLSLAARRLECRRTRWAATAELRLRYTTVDFAHAVFEYPLTIAAESDPFVLADGSELAEGAFAGAPGAGVGLASLRGVDAAHLVLADVDLSPCLFAGAVHLDQLRLEGACTFGSPPSPAGRRRWSLVRFTQRRVLAEEHHWRAGRAGAVRGWNVAVLGAGR
;
A
#
# COMPACT_ATOMS: atom_id res chain seq x y z
N MET A 1 -2.32 35.35 12.32
CA MET A 1 -1.24 35.42 11.32
C MET A 1 0.03 35.03 12.03
N SER A 2 0.56 33.86 11.74
CA SER A 2 1.82 33.40 12.35
C SER A 2 2.94 34.32 11.86
N THR A 3 3.73 34.88 12.77
CA THR A 3 4.92 35.66 12.41
C THR A 3 5.88 34.74 11.65
N PRO A 4 6.46 35.18 10.53
CA PRO A 4 7.40 34.36 9.79
C PRO A 4 8.60 34.04 10.71
N VAL A 5 8.92 32.75 10.85
CA VAL A 5 10.00 32.26 11.71
C VAL A 5 11.23 31.99 10.83
N PRO A 6 12.42 32.51 11.18
CA PRO A 6 13.65 32.22 10.45
C PRO A 6 14.00 30.74 10.53
N PRO A 7 14.70 30.19 9.52
CA PRO A 7 15.13 28.81 9.56
C PRO A 7 16.17 28.59 10.68
N PRO A 8 16.36 27.34 11.15
CA PRO A 8 17.28 27.03 12.24
C PRO A 8 18.77 26.99 11.83
N TRP A 9 19.11 27.44 10.62
CA TRP A 9 20.47 27.46 10.08
C TRP A 9 20.91 28.89 9.72
N PRO A 10 22.22 29.16 9.59
CA PRO A 10 22.70 30.46 9.10
C PRO A 10 22.20 30.70 7.67
N HIS A 11 21.23 31.59 7.51
CA HIS A 11 20.55 31.85 6.25
C HIS A 11 20.95 33.19 5.62
N CYS A 12 20.92 33.21 4.29
CA CYS A 12 21.41 34.28 3.44
C CYS A 12 20.81 35.66 3.72
N ALA A 13 19.53 35.72 4.11
CA ALA A 13 18.77 36.94 4.37
C ALA A 13 18.76 37.98 3.23
N HIS A 14 19.18 37.59 2.02
CA HIS A 14 19.16 38.47 0.85
C HIS A 14 17.73 38.92 0.56
N GLY A 15 17.53 40.22 0.34
CA GLY A 15 16.21 40.80 0.13
C GLY A 15 15.33 40.91 1.37
N ALA A 16 15.87 40.75 2.59
CA ALA A 16 15.11 40.96 3.81
C ALA A 16 14.59 42.41 3.92
N ASP A 17 13.28 42.54 4.14
CA ASP A 17 12.57 43.80 4.31
C ASP A 17 11.73 43.73 5.59
N PRO A 18 11.99 44.57 6.62
CA PRO A 18 11.24 44.60 7.87
C PRO A 18 9.71 44.74 7.70
N ALA A 19 9.24 45.33 6.60
CA ALA A 19 7.81 45.58 6.36
C ALA A 19 7.09 44.46 5.58
N ALA A 20 7.81 43.69 4.76
CA ALA A 20 7.22 42.70 3.84
C ALA A 20 7.67 41.26 4.14
N ASP A 21 8.97 40.98 4.06
CA ASP A 21 9.57 39.69 4.48
C ASP A 21 10.79 39.96 5.35
N PRO A 22 10.64 40.04 6.68
CA PRO A 22 11.74 40.39 7.58
C PRO A 22 12.87 39.34 7.62
N ILE A 23 12.67 38.17 7.00
CA ILE A 23 13.67 37.09 6.94
C ILE A 23 14.50 37.17 5.66
N GLY A 24 13.89 37.52 4.52
CA GLY A 24 14.52 37.42 3.20
C GLY A 24 14.81 35.97 2.78
N CYS A 25 15.81 35.79 1.92
CA CYS A 25 16.20 34.47 1.41
C CYS A 25 16.59 33.49 2.54
N ARG A 26 15.92 32.34 2.58
CA ARG A 26 16.09 31.30 3.60
C ARG A 26 17.21 30.30 3.29
N GLY A 27 17.92 30.49 2.17
CA GLY A 27 19.00 29.61 1.74
C GLY A 27 20.18 29.60 2.70
N ILE A 28 20.70 28.42 3.02
CA ILE A 28 21.86 28.24 3.87
C ILE A 28 23.11 28.88 3.26
N HIS A 29 23.97 29.42 4.11
CA HIS A 29 25.29 29.90 3.70
C HIS A 29 26.13 28.79 3.06
N VAL A 30 26.76 29.11 1.93
CA VAL A 30 27.86 28.29 1.39
C VAL A 30 29.06 28.42 2.33
N PRO A 31 29.79 27.33 2.66
CA PRO A 31 30.96 27.39 3.53
C PRO A 31 31.94 28.50 3.13
N GLY A 32 32.33 29.35 4.08
CA GLY A 32 33.21 30.50 3.82
C GLY A 32 32.51 31.78 3.33
N HIS A 33 31.20 31.74 3.10
CA HIS A 33 30.41 32.90 2.63
C HIS A 33 29.24 33.21 3.57
N THR A 34 28.66 34.40 3.43
CA THR A 34 27.45 34.84 4.14
C THR A 34 26.20 34.81 3.24
N ALA A 35 26.28 34.14 2.09
CA ALA A 35 25.20 34.03 1.12
C ALA A 35 25.00 32.57 0.71
N CYS A 36 23.79 32.25 0.27
CA CYS A 36 23.48 30.95 -0.31
C CYS A 36 23.97 30.84 -1.73
N LEU A 37 23.99 29.61 -2.27
CA LEU A 37 24.48 29.32 -3.62
C LEU A 37 23.82 30.20 -4.70
N ALA A 38 22.53 30.51 -4.54
CA ALA A 38 21.78 31.36 -5.46
C ALA A 38 22.25 32.83 -5.46
N HIS A 39 22.66 33.35 -4.31
CA HIS A 39 23.02 34.77 -4.11
C HIS A 39 24.53 35.01 -4.01
N LEU A 40 25.36 33.99 -4.20
CA LEU A 40 26.80 34.18 -4.39
C LEU A 40 27.08 35.04 -5.63
N THR A 41 28.18 35.79 -5.58
CA THR A 41 28.70 36.46 -6.78
C THR A 41 29.05 35.42 -7.84
N HIS A 42 29.07 35.81 -9.12
CA HIS A 42 29.42 34.88 -10.19
C HIS A 42 30.80 34.24 -9.98
N THR A 43 31.78 35.01 -9.50
CA THR A 43 33.14 34.55 -9.24
C THR A 43 33.18 33.54 -8.10
N ASP A 44 32.56 33.86 -6.96
CA ASP A 44 32.54 32.98 -5.78
C ASP A 44 31.77 31.69 -6.07
N ARG A 45 30.64 31.80 -6.77
CA ARG A 45 29.84 30.64 -7.19
C ARG A 45 30.62 29.72 -8.11
N HIS A 46 31.34 30.28 -9.09
CA HIS A 46 32.15 29.48 -9.99
C HIS A 46 33.30 28.77 -9.26
N ALA A 47 33.97 29.46 -8.32
CA ALA A 47 35.00 28.87 -7.48
C ALA A 47 34.44 27.71 -6.65
N TYR A 48 33.34 27.95 -5.92
CA TYR A 48 32.68 26.91 -5.12
C TYR A 48 32.31 25.67 -5.96
N LEU A 49 31.68 25.87 -7.12
CA LEU A 49 31.28 24.76 -8.00
C LEU A 49 32.49 24.02 -8.60
N THR A 50 33.60 24.70 -8.86
CA THR A 50 34.81 24.06 -9.40
C THR A 50 35.53 23.20 -8.36
N ASP A 51 35.40 23.55 -7.08
CA ASP A 51 36.00 22.80 -5.97
C ASP A 51 35.21 21.53 -5.61
N LEU A 52 33.98 21.38 -6.11
CA LEU A 52 33.20 20.15 -5.93
C LEU A 52 33.79 19.02 -6.77
N ALA A 53 33.80 17.82 -6.18
CA ALA A 53 34.12 16.58 -6.86
C ALA A 53 32.91 15.63 -6.84
N PRO A 54 32.83 14.65 -7.77
CA PRO A 54 31.81 13.61 -7.70
C PRO A 54 31.85 12.87 -6.35
N GLY A 55 30.69 12.74 -5.70
CA GLY A 55 30.56 12.16 -4.36
C GLY A 55 30.78 13.14 -3.20
N THR A 56 30.92 14.45 -3.48
CA THR A 56 31.05 15.47 -2.43
C THR A 56 29.74 15.68 -1.68
N ASP A 57 29.83 15.89 -0.37
CA ASP A 57 28.72 16.29 0.49
C ASP A 57 28.28 17.73 0.18
N ILE A 58 26.98 17.96 0.00
CA ILE A 58 26.41 19.28 -0.28
C ILE A 58 25.28 19.63 0.69
N ASP A 59 25.22 20.90 1.07
CA ASP A 59 24.13 21.49 1.85
C ASP A 59 23.64 22.77 1.17
N HIS A 60 22.46 22.66 0.57
CA HIS A 60 21.79 23.73 -0.17
C HIS A 60 20.36 23.93 0.32
N ARG A 61 20.12 23.67 1.61
CA ARG A 61 18.82 23.89 2.26
C ARG A 61 18.34 25.32 2.08
N GLY A 62 17.06 25.49 1.79
CA GLY A 62 16.41 26.80 1.61
C GLY A 62 16.82 27.56 0.35
N ALA A 63 17.72 27.03 -0.48
CA ALA A 63 18.20 27.72 -1.67
C ALA A 63 17.18 27.61 -2.82
N THR A 64 17.14 28.65 -3.67
CA THR A 64 16.35 28.64 -4.90
C THR A 64 17.24 28.26 -6.08
N PHE A 65 16.80 27.30 -6.89
CA PHE A 65 17.49 26.80 -8.06
C PHE A 65 16.77 27.23 -9.34
N THR A 66 17.45 28.04 -10.13
CA THR A 66 17.13 28.23 -11.55
C THR A 66 17.65 27.03 -12.37
N PRO A 67 17.19 26.81 -13.62
CA PRO A 67 17.73 25.76 -14.49
C PRO A 67 19.24 25.82 -14.65
N SER A 68 19.78 27.02 -14.85
CA SER A 68 21.22 27.22 -15.05
C SER A 68 22.02 26.94 -13.79
N LEU A 69 21.47 27.25 -12.62
CA LEU A 69 22.13 26.98 -11.34
C LEU A 69 22.14 25.49 -11.03
N LEU A 70 21.00 24.81 -11.22
CA LEU A 70 20.91 23.36 -11.04
C LEU A 70 21.85 22.64 -12.00
N GLN A 71 21.82 22.97 -13.29
CA GLN A 71 22.72 22.37 -14.27
C GLN A 71 24.20 22.58 -13.92
N ALA A 72 24.56 23.77 -13.43
CA ALA A 72 25.93 24.05 -13.02
C ALA A 72 26.34 23.17 -11.82
N LEU A 73 25.44 22.94 -10.85
CA LEU A 73 25.67 22.03 -9.73
C LEU A 73 25.80 20.58 -10.21
N LEU A 74 24.91 20.11 -11.09
CA LEU A 74 24.96 18.74 -11.63
C LEU A 74 26.25 18.50 -12.40
N ASN A 75 26.68 19.46 -13.23
CA ASN A 75 27.94 19.38 -13.96
C ASN A 75 29.16 19.35 -13.02
N ALA A 76 29.11 20.08 -11.91
CA ALA A 76 30.20 20.14 -10.94
C ALA A 76 30.46 18.80 -10.25
N VAL A 77 29.43 17.96 -10.10
CA VAL A 77 29.54 16.65 -9.46
C VAL A 77 29.37 15.48 -10.45
N HIS A 78 29.48 15.78 -11.75
CA HIS A 78 29.41 14.79 -12.82
C HIS A 78 30.73 14.00 -12.90
N ASP A 79 30.65 12.68 -12.76
CA ASP A 79 31.79 11.79 -12.89
C ASP A 79 32.00 11.42 -14.37
N LEU A 80 32.98 12.06 -15.01
CA LEU A 80 33.32 11.82 -16.42
C LEU A 80 33.77 10.39 -16.71
N SER A 81 34.22 9.62 -15.70
CA SER A 81 34.67 8.24 -15.90
C SER A 81 33.52 7.25 -15.98
N THR A 82 32.44 7.51 -15.25
CA THR A 82 31.25 6.65 -15.19
C THR A 82 30.08 7.22 -15.97
N GLY A 83 30.11 8.51 -16.31
CA GLY A 83 29.03 9.24 -16.97
C GLY A 83 27.89 9.64 -16.03
N VAL A 84 28.05 9.47 -14.72
CA VAL A 84 26.97 9.61 -13.72
C VAL A 84 27.21 10.79 -12.78
N THR A 85 26.16 11.53 -12.47
CA THR A 85 26.17 12.57 -11.43
C THR A 85 26.18 11.91 -10.05
N ARG A 86 27.21 12.20 -9.22
CA ARG A 86 27.39 11.56 -7.92
C ARG A 86 27.38 12.58 -6.79
N PHE A 87 26.54 12.37 -5.78
CA PHE A 87 26.50 13.15 -4.56
C PHE A 87 26.94 12.30 -3.38
N GLY A 88 27.59 12.91 -2.39
CA GLY A 88 27.78 12.30 -1.07
C GLY A 88 26.47 12.36 -0.28
N ASN A 89 26.48 13.00 0.88
CA ASN A 89 25.27 13.49 1.53
C ASN A 89 24.71 14.71 0.79
N ALA A 90 23.41 14.74 0.50
CA ALA A 90 22.78 15.82 -0.25
C ALA A 90 21.57 16.39 0.51
N GLN A 91 21.67 17.64 0.96
CA GLN A 91 20.60 18.32 1.68
C GLN A 91 20.02 19.48 0.85
N PHE A 92 18.75 19.33 0.48
CA PHE A 92 17.93 20.29 -0.25
C PHE A 92 16.65 20.64 0.53
N ASP A 93 16.63 20.44 1.85
CA ASP A 93 15.44 20.75 2.66
C ASP A 93 14.99 22.19 2.47
N SER A 94 13.69 22.39 2.25
CA SER A 94 13.09 23.70 1.96
C SER A 94 13.66 24.43 0.74
N ALA A 95 14.41 23.74 -0.14
CA ALA A 95 14.86 24.33 -1.41
C ALA A 95 13.68 24.48 -2.39
N THR A 96 13.80 25.44 -3.30
CA THR A 96 12.81 25.65 -4.37
C THR A 96 13.48 25.45 -5.72
N PHE A 97 12.90 24.59 -6.56
CA PHE A 97 13.29 24.40 -7.95
C PHE A 97 12.23 25.05 -8.84
N GLU A 98 12.58 26.15 -9.50
CA GLU A 98 11.63 27.04 -10.20
C GLU A 98 11.16 26.49 -11.57
N GLU A 99 11.86 25.48 -12.08
CA GLU A 99 11.75 24.94 -13.42
C GLU A 99 12.14 23.44 -13.38
N PRO A 100 12.16 22.69 -14.50
CA PRO A 100 12.43 21.26 -14.46
C PRO A 100 13.69 20.89 -13.66
N ALA A 101 13.51 19.95 -12.72
CA ALA A 101 14.58 19.45 -11.86
C ALA A 101 14.91 18.00 -12.24
N GLU A 102 16.05 17.83 -12.92
CA GLU A 102 16.46 16.55 -13.50
C GLU A 102 17.65 15.95 -12.74
N PHE A 103 17.37 14.91 -11.97
CA PHE A 103 18.34 14.09 -11.24
C PHE A 103 18.39 12.66 -11.84
N GLU A 104 18.16 12.55 -13.15
CA GLU A 104 18.11 11.26 -13.84
C GLU A 104 19.41 10.48 -13.69
N THR A 105 19.29 9.21 -13.35
CA THR A 105 20.42 8.29 -13.12
C THR A 105 21.42 8.74 -12.04
N ALA A 106 21.13 9.83 -11.31
CA ALA A 106 22.02 10.34 -10.28
C ALA A 106 22.21 9.32 -9.15
N VAL A 107 23.42 9.26 -8.62
CA VAL A 107 23.77 8.38 -7.50
C VAL A 107 24.01 9.24 -6.27
N PHE A 108 23.17 9.05 -5.26
CA PHE A 108 23.36 9.62 -3.94
C PHE A 108 23.98 8.56 -3.03
N GLU A 109 25.24 8.76 -2.65
CA GLU A 109 26.02 7.79 -1.87
C GLU A 109 25.65 7.79 -0.39
N GLY A 110 25.25 8.95 0.13
CA GLY A 110 24.87 9.15 1.51
C GLY A 110 23.39 9.46 1.71
N TYR A 111 23.12 10.15 2.83
CA TYR A 111 21.80 10.63 3.20
C TYR A 111 21.32 11.71 2.22
N THR A 112 20.09 11.57 1.72
CA THR A 112 19.48 12.52 0.78
C THR A 112 18.17 13.07 1.34
N SER A 113 18.02 14.39 1.32
CA SER A 113 16.89 15.06 1.94
C SER A 113 16.38 16.20 1.07
N PHE A 114 15.10 16.12 0.73
CA PHE A 114 14.29 17.12 0.05
C PHE A 114 13.10 17.49 0.93
N VAL A 115 13.25 17.43 2.25
CA VAL A 115 12.15 17.65 3.20
C VAL A 115 11.64 19.08 3.04
N ARG A 116 10.34 19.23 2.77
CA ARG A 116 9.69 20.52 2.47
C ARG A 116 10.24 21.25 1.23
N ALA A 117 10.94 20.55 0.34
CA ALA A 117 11.36 21.14 -0.93
C ALA A 117 10.15 21.37 -1.85
N THR A 118 10.21 22.41 -2.67
CA THR A 118 9.17 22.73 -3.66
C THR A 118 9.72 22.58 -5.06
N PHE A 119 9.07 21.76 -5.88
CA PHE A 119 9.32 21.62 -7.30
C PHE A 119 8.14 22.18 -8.07
N THR A 120 8.32 23.32 -8.74
CA THR A 120 7.22 24.04 -9.42
C THR A 120 6.91 23.50 -10.82
N SER A 121 7.71 22.55 -11.31
CA SER A 121 7.60 21.97 -12.65
C SER A 121 7.91 20.46 -12.63
N PHE A 122 8.13 19.89 -13.82
CA PHE A 122 8.52 18.49 -13.99
C PHE A 122 9.76 18.13 -13.13
N THR A 123 9.69 17.01 -12.41
CA THR A 123 10.80 16.51 -11.60
C THR A 123 11.11 15.06 -11.95
N SER A 124 12.37 14.76 -12.22
CA SER A 124 12.80 13.41 -12.61
C SER A 124 13.93 12.93 -11.71
N PHE A 125 13.66 11.85 -10.98
CA PHE A 125 14.62 10.97 -10.33
C PHE A 125 14.65 9.61 -11.05
N ALA A 126 14.30 9.56 -12.34
CA ALA A 126 14.23 8.33 -13.09
C ALA A 126 15.59 7.61 -13.11
N GLY A 127 15.61 6.34 -12.74
CA GLY A 127 16.83 5.54 -12.61
C GLY A 127 17.81 6.00 -11.53
N ALA A 128 17.45 6.98 -10.69
CA ALA A 128 18.33 7.45 -9.62
C ALA A 128 18.56 6.36 -8.56
N THR A 129 19.76 6.32 -7.99
CA THR A 129 20.12 5.39 -6.91
C THR A 129 20.40 6.15 -5.63
N PHE A 130 19.66 5.83 -4.58
CA PHE A 130 19.86 6.34 -3.22
C PHE A 130 20.45 5.22 -2.36
N ASN A 131 21.74 5.31 -2.07
CA ASN A 131 22.45 4.31 -1.27
C ASN A 131 22.19 4.47 0.24
N GLY A 132 21.92 5.69 0.70
CA GLY A 132 21.44 5.99 2.04
C GLY A 132 19.91 6.19 2.09
N ASP A 133 19.44 6.81 3.19
CA ASP A 133 18.03 7.19 3.32
C ASP A 133 17.69 8.33 2.34
N ALA A 134 16.47 8.30 1.81
CA ALA A 134 15.94 9.31 0.91
C ALA A 134 14.64 9.88 1.48
N ARG A 135 14.66 11.16 1.89
CA ARG A 135 13.51 11.81 2.52
C ARG A 135 12.92 12.91 1.64
N PHE A 136 11.62 12.79 1.38
CA PHE A 136 10.79 13.73 0.62
C PHE A 136 9.58 14.19 1.45
N ASP A 137 9.65 14.07 2.78
CA ASP A 137 8.55 14.42 3.67
C ASP A 137 8.14 15.89 3.47
N HIS A 138 6.84 16.13 3.34
CA HIS A 138 6.28 17.45 3.03
C HIS A 138 6.79 18.12 1.75
N ALA A 139 7.47 17.39 0.86
CA ALA A 139 7.85 17.93 -0.44
C ALA A 139 6.60 18.21 -1.29
N VAL A 140 6.63 19.30 -2.03
CA VAL A 140 5.55 19.71 -2.94
C VAL A 140 6.03 19.53 -4.37
N PHE A 141 5.30 18.73 -5.14
CA PHE A 141 5.56 18.54 -6.56
C PHE A 141 4.38 19.07 -7.36
N GLU A 142 4.55 20.26 -7.95
CA GLU A 142 3.48 20.92 -8.71
C GLU A 142 3.27 20.29 -10.09
N GLY A 143 4.36 19.80 -10.70
CA GLY A 143 4.38 19.11 -11.98
C GLY A 143 4.37 17.59 -11.90
N TYR A 144 4.55 16.95 -13.07
CA TYR A 144 4.77 15.51 -13.16
C TYR A 144 6.06 15.12 -12.41
N THR A 145 5.99 14.05 -11.62
CA THR A 145 7.15 13.53 -10.88
C THR A 145 7.42 12.08 -11.23
N SER A 146 8.65 11.76 -11.61
CA SER A 146 9.08 10.39 -11.88
C SER A 146 10.19 9.95 -10.95
N PHE A 147 9.96 8.81 -10.31
CA PHE A 147 10.93 7.93 -9.66
C PHE A 147 11.00 6.60 -10.42
N ALA A 148 10.65 6.58 -11.71
CA ALA A 148 10.60 5.36 -12.49
C ALA A 148 11.99 4.69 -12.55
N GLY A 149 12.07 3.42 -12.19
CA GLY A 149 13.31 2.66 -12.11
C GLY A 149 14.27 3.12 -11.02
N ALA A 150 13.86 4.02 -10.10
CA ALA A 150 14.71 4.46 -9.01
C ALA A 150 14.96 3.32 -8.02
N SER A 151 16.15 3.28 -7.41
CA SER A 151 16.50 2.31 -6.38
C SER A 151 16.85 3.01 -5.08
N VAL A 152 16.10 2.73 -4.01
CA VAL A 152 16.39 3.23 -2.66
C VAL A 152 16.83 2.05 -1.79
N LYS A 153 18.09 2.07 -1.34
CA LYS A 153 18.65 1.03 -0.49
C LYS A 153 18.36 1.25 0.98
N GLY A 154 18.40 2.51 1.42
CA GLY A 154 18.02 2.92 2.77
C GLY A 154 16.52 3.10 2.93
N TYR A 155 16.14 3.83 3.98
CA TYR A 155 14.76 4.18 4.26
C TYR A 155 14.24 5.25 3.27
N ALA A 156 13.03 5.07 2.72
CA ALA A 156 12.40 6.01 1.81
C ALA A 156 11.15 6.63 2.46
N SER A 157 11.11 7.96 2.58
CA SER A 157 10.00 8.68 3.20
C SER A 157 9.39 9.68 2.24
N PHE A 158 8.07 9.59 2.04
CA PHE A 158 7.26 10.51 1.24
C PHE A 158 6.08 11.04 2.08
N GLY A 159 6.21 11.04 3.41
CA GLY A 159 5.13 11.36 4.33
C GLY A 159 4.61 12.79 4.13
N SER A 160 3.29 12.92 3.96
CA SER A 160 2.64 14.20 3.67
C SER A 160 3.22 14.94 2.45
N ALA A 161 3.85 14.23 1.52
CA ALA A 161 4.21 14.82 0.23
C ALA A 161 2.94 15.20 -0.52
N ILE A 162 3.02 16.20 -1.38
CA ILE A 162 1.88 16.66 -2.17
C ILE A 162 2.27 16.70 -3.64
N PRO A 163 2.26 15.55 -4.34
CA PRO A 163 2.24 15.57 -5.80
C PRO A 163 0.85 16.00 -6.26
N THR A 164 0.77 17.19 -6.83
CA THR A 164 -0.50 17.75 -7.32
C THR A 164 -0.87 17.25 -8.72
N SER A 165 0.03 16.50 -9.36
CA SER A 165 -0.14 15.93 -10.70
C SER A 165 0.18 14.43 -10.69
N TYR A 166 0.63 13.91 -11.83
CA TYR A 166 1.04 12.53 -12.04
C TYR A 166 2.32 12.18 -11.26
N ALA A 167 2.31 11.06 -10.54
CA ALA A 167 3.47 10.51 -9.85
C ALA A 167 3.76 9.08 -10.33
N SER A 168 4.96 8.83 -10.84
CA SER A 168 5.39 7.52 -11.31
C SER A 168 6.50 6.96 -10.43
N PHE A 169 6.29 5.76 -9.90
CA PHE A 169 7.25 4.90 -9.21
C PHE A 169 7.40 3.57 -9.95
N GLU A 170 7.12 3.57 -11.27
CA GLU A 170 7.12 2.35 -12.06
C GLU A 170 8.50 1.71 -12.07
N TYR A 171 8.58 0.39 -11.88
CA TYR A 171 9.85 -0.34 -11.78
C TYR A 171 10.79 0.14 -10.65
N ALA A 172 10.33 0.99 -9.73
CA ALA A 172 11.13 1.42 -8.59
C ALA A 172 11.39 0.24 -7.63
N THR A 173 12.56 0.20 -7.00
CA THR A 173 12.93 -0.82 -6.02
C THR A 173 13.27 -0.16 -4.68
N PHE A 174 12.50 -0.50 -3.65
CA PHE A 174 12.72 -0.06 -2.27
C PHE A 174 13.25 -1.24 -1.46
N LYS A 175 14.51 -1.19 -1.07
CA LYS A 175 15.15 -2.25 -0.27
C LYS A 175 15.01 -2.04 1.24
N GLY A 176 15.02 -0.77 1.66
CA GLY A 176 14.59 -0.39 3.01
C GLY A 176 13.08 -0.17 3.07
N ASP A 177 12.58 0.24 4.23
CA ASP A 177 11.16 0.54 4.39
C ASP A 177 10.77 1.76 3.54
N ALA A 178 9.56 1.73 2.96
CA ALA A 178 9.02 2.80 2.12
C ALA A 178 7.70 3.32 2.66
N TRP A 179 7.68 4.56 3.16
CA TRP A 179 6.51 5.16 3.82
C TRP A 179 5.96 6.32 3.00
N PHE A 180 4.70 6.23 2.61
CA PHE A 180 3.94 7.22 1.85
C PHE A 180 2.84 7.87 2.69
N GLU A 181 2.91 7.76 4.02
CA GLU A 181 1.82 8.02 4.96
C GLU A 181 1.22 9.44 4.89
N SER A 182 -0.10 9.54 5.11
CA SER A 182 -0.82 10.81 5.23
C SER A 182 -0.63 11.77 4.04
N THR A 183 -0.45 11.21 2.84
CA THR A 183 -0.20 11.93 1.58
C THR A 183 -1.51 12.07 0.79
N ILE A 184 -1.68 13.22 0.12
CA ILE A 184 -2.79 13.43 -0.83
C ILE A 184 -2.22 13.38 -2.24
N LEU A 185 -2.58 12.33 -2.98
CA LEU A 185 -2.16 12.07 -4.34
C LEU A 185 -3.31 12.47 -5.28
N LYS A 186 -3.21 13.67 -5.86
CA LYS A 186 -4.32 14.26 -6.64
C LYS A 186 -4.41 13.75 -8.07
N GLY A 187 -3.26 13.44 -8.67
CA GLY A 187 -3.20 12.88 -10.02
C GLY A 187 -2.99 11.38 -10.01
N PHE A 188 -3.03 10.78 -11.21
CA PHE A 188 -2.72 9.37 -11.41
C PHE A 188 -1.37 9.02 -10.79
N THR A 189 -1.36 7.99 -9.95
CA THR A 189 -0.16 7.49 -9.29
C THR A 189 0.08 6.04 -9.66
N SER A 190 1.28 5.73 -10.15
CA SER A 190 1.65 4.38 -10.59
C SER A 190 2.82 3.84 -9.79
N PHE A 191 2.61 2.70 -9.15
CA PHE A 191 3.61 1.81 -8.59
C PHE A 191 3.71 0.53 -9.43
N ALA A 192 3.38 0.60 -10.73
CA ALA A 192 3.36 -0.58 -11.58
C ALA A 192 4.77 -1.20 -11.66
N HIS A 193 4.86 -2.51 -11.48
CA HIS A 193 6.13 -3.25 -11.42
C HIS A 193 7.11 -2.80 -10.32
N ALA A 194 6.66 -1.99 -9.34
CA ALA A 194 7.50 -1.61 -8.20
C ALA A 194 7.73 -2.82 -7.28
N THR A 195 8.92 -2.89 -6.69
CA THR A 195 9.30 -3.92 -5.72
C THR A 195 9.62 -3.29 -4.38
N PHE A 196 8.96 -3.79 -3.33
CA PHE A 196 9.19 -3.43 -1.94
C PHE A 196 9.77 -4.65 -1.22
N GLU A 197 11.09 -4.67 -1.01
CA GLU A 197 11.78 -5.80 -0.39
C GLU A 197 11.58 -5.84 1.14
N ASN A 198 11.17 -4.71 1.74
CA ASN A 198 10.86 -4.57 3.16
C ASN A 198 9.48 -3.92 3.37
N GLY A 199 9.17 -3.39 4.56
CA GLY A 199 7.85 -2.86 4.88
C GLY A 199 7.43 -1.69 3.98
N ALA A 200 6.21 -1.74 3.46
CA ALA A 200 5.60 -0.66 2.67
C ALA A 200 4.35 -0.11 3.38
N SER A 201 4.31 1.20 3.63
CA SER A 201 3.19 1.87 4.30
C SER A 201 2.57 2.93 3.39
N PHE A 202 1.28 2.77 3.12
CA PHE A 202 0.38 3.72 2.46
C PHE A 202 -0.76 4.11 3.42
N GLU A 203 -0.48 4.14 4.73
CA GLU A 203 -1.47 4.46 5.75
C GLU A 203 -2.02 5.88 5.57
N SER A 204 -3.35 6.01 5.63
CA SER A 204 -4.06 7.27 5.52
C SER A 204 -3.75 8.07 4.23
N VAL A 205 -3.32 7.38 3.16
CA VAL A 205 -3.12 8.01 1.84
C VAL A 205 -4.46 8.22 1.16
N ALA A 206 -4.66 9.42 0.60
CA ALA A 206 -5.82 9.72 -0.24
C ALA A 206 -5.40 9.74 -1.72
N PHE A 207 -5.79 8.71 -2.46
CA PHE A 207 -5.71 8.66 -3.92
C PHE A 207 -6.99 9.28 -4.51
N GLU A 208 -6.92 10.55 -4.93
CA GLU A 208 -8.07 11.26 -5.51
C GLU A 208 -8.34 10.84 -6.96
N ASP A 209 -7.29 10.41 -7.68
CA ASP A 209 -7.36 9.83 -9.02
C ASP A 209 -6.88 8.36 -9.00
N VAL A 210 -6.68 7.77 -10.18
CA VAL A 210 -6.39 6.36 -10.34
C VAL A 210 -5.04 5.98 -9.72
N ALA A 211 -5.05 4.95 -8.87
CA ALA A 211 -3.88 4.35 -8.24
C ALA A 211 -3.57 2.98 -8.86
N SER A 212 -2.38 2.81 -9.43
CA SER A 212 -1.97 1.55 -10.07
C SER A 212 -0.88 0.86 -9.27
N PHE A 213 -1.15 -0.34 -8.79
CA PHE A 213 -0.20 -1.31 -8.21
C PHE A 213 -0.07 -2.54 -9.11
N HIS A 214 -0.30 -2.36 -10.42
CA HIS A 214 -0.23 -3.45 -11.40
C HIS A 214 1.13 -4.14 -11.34
N SER A 215 1.14 -5.46 -11.15
CA SER A 215 2.38 -6.25 -11.03
C SER A 215 3.37 -5.76 -9.96
N ALA A 216 2.89 -5.03 -8.94
CA ALA A 216 3.73 -4.64 -7.81
C ALA A 216 4.02 -5.85 -6.90
N ALA A 217 5.24 -5.94 -6.38
CA ALA A 217 5.68 -7.00 -5.49
C ALA A 217 6.00 -6.45 -4.08
N PHE A 218 5.34 -7.00 -3.07
CA PHE A 218 5.58 -6.72 -1.66
C PHE A 218 6.15 -7.98 -1.01
N GLU A 219 7.45 -7.97 -0.69
CA GLU A 219 8.16 -9.12 -0.11
C GLU A 219 7.89 -9.27 1.40
N CYS A 220 7.41 -8.21 2.04
CA CYS A 220 7.02 -8.17 3.44
C CYS A 220 5.55 -7.71 3.59
N ASP A 221 5.16 -7.33 4.80
CA ASP A 221 3.83 -6.76 5.07
C ASP A 221 3.64 -5.41 4.37
N ALA A 222 2.45 -5.20 3.81
CA ALA A 222 2.06 -3.96 3.16
C ALA A 222 0.81 -3.38 3.84
N SER A 223 0.88 -2.11 4.25
CA SER A 223 -0.22 -1.41 4.90
C SER A 223 -0.85 -0.36 3.98
N PHE A 224 -2.16 -0.43 3.85
CA PHE A 224 -3.08 0.54 3.23
C PHE A 224 -4.18 0.92 4.24
N GLN A 225 -3.86 0.83 5.53
CA GLN A 225 -4.78 1.15 6.61
C GLN A 225 -5.34 2.56 6.44
N SER A 226 -6.67 2.71 6.54
CA SER A 226 -7.38 3.98 6.35
C SER A 226 -7.10 4.70 5.02
N ALA A 227 -6.53 4.02 4.02
CA ALA A 227 -6.32 4.60 2.70
C ALA A 227 -7.67 4.86 1.99
N SER A 228 -7.75 5.94 1.24
CA SER A 228 -8.94 6.32 0.48
C SER A 228 -8.66 6.29 -1.01
N PHE A 229 -9.34 5.41 -1.73
CA PHE A 229 -9.33 5.30 -3.19
C PHE A 229 -10.62 5.94 -3.73
N GLN A 230 -10.53 7.18 -4.19
CA GLN A 230 -11.71 7.92 -4.68
C GLN A 230 -12.08 7.58 -6.13
N SER A 231 -11.09 7.14 -6.91
CA SER A 231 -11.23 6.72 -8.30
C SER A 231 -10.91 5.21 -8.43
N GLY A 232 -10.53 4.76 -9.63
CA GLY A 232 -10.14 3.39 -9.89
C GLY A 232 -8.83 3.00 -9.19
N THR A 233 -8.75 1.77 -8.68
CA THR A 233 -7.52 1.18 -8.16
C THR A 233 -7.21 -0.10 -8.93
N ARG A 234 -5.93 -0.40 -9.19
CA ARG A 234 -5.51 -1.58 -9.96
C ARG A 234 -4.48 -2.39 -9.19
N PHE A 235 -4.86 -3.59 -8.77
CA PHE A 235 -3.97 -4.57 -8.15
C PHE A 235 -3.78 -5.83 -9.02
N GLU A 236 -4.04 -5.74 -10.33
CA GLU A 236 -3.88 -6.88 -11.24
C GLU A 236 -2.43 -7.36 -11.24
N SER A 237 -2.23 -8.66 -11.01
CA SER A 237 -0.92 -9.31 -10.89
C SER A 237 -0.07 -8.83 -9.71
N ALA A 238 -0.63 -8.07 -8.77
CA ALA A 238 0.09 -7.70 -7.55
C ALA A 238 0.32 -8.93 -6.65
N THR A 239 1.50 -9.01 -6.05
CA THR A 239 1.90 -10.12 -5.17
C THR A 239 2.29 -9.60 -3.79
N PHE A 240 1.69 -10.17 -2.76
CA PHE A 240 2.01 -9.91 -1.36
C PHE A 240 2.55 -11.20 -0.73
N HIS A 241 3.81 -11.20 -0.28
CA HIS A 241 4.41 -12.33 0.43
C HIS A 241 4.08 -12.31 1.93
N GLY A 242 3.88 -11.11 2.50
CA GLY A 242 3.36 -10.91 3.85
C GLY A 242 1.84 -10.74 3.92
N ASP A 243 1.39 -10.08 4.97
CA ASP A 243 0.01 -9.64 5.13
C ASP A 243 -0.26 -8.33 4.38
N ALA A 244 -1.44 -8.20 3.77
CA ALA A 244 -1.91 -7.00 3.11
C ALA A 244 -3.05 -6.37 3.93
N TRP A 245 -2.76 -5.23 4.56
CA TRP A 245 -3.69 -4.55 5.47
C TRP A 245 -4.42 -3.45 4.73
N PHE A 246 -5.74 -3.54 4.67
CA PHE A 246 -6.66 -2.54 4.09
C PHE A 246 -7.74 -2.19 5.11
N ASP A 247 -7.44 -2.30 6.40
CA ASP A 247 -8.42 -2.06 7.44
C ASP A 247 -8.86 -0.59 7.42
N SER A 248 -10.17 -0.38 7.57
CA SER A 248 -10.80 0.94 7.47
C SER A 248 -10.55 1.68 6.13
N ALA A 249 -10.03 1.01 5.10
CA ALA A 249 -9.84 1.62 3.79
C ALA A 249 -11.19 1.91 3.10
N THR A 250 -11.25 2.96 2.29
CA THR A 250 -12.45 3.36 1.55
C THR A 250 -12.22 3.24 0.05
N PHE A 251 -13.07 2.48 -0.64
CA PHE A 251 -13.07 2.31 -2.09
C PHE A 251 -14.34 2.93 -2.66
N THR A 252 -14.24 4.14 -3.21
CA THR A 252 -15.42 4.87 -3.70
C THR A 252 -15.86 4.40 -5.09
N LYS A 253 -14.90 4.20 -6.00
CA LYS A 253 -15.13 3.82 -7.41
C LYS A 253 -14.14 2.75 -7.88
N ALA A 254 -13.96 1.71 -7.08
CA ALA A 254 -13.10 0.59 -7.46
C ALA A 254 -13.93 -0.44 -8.26
N ASP A 255 -13.87 -0.40 -9.59
CA ASP A 255 -14.59 -1.37 -10.42
C ASP A 255 -14.06 -2.80 -10.21
N ARG A 256 -12.72 -2.94 -10.08
CA ARG A 256 -12.04 -4.23 -9.93
C ARG A 256 -10.82 -4.11 -9.00
N VAL A 257 -10.73 -5.01 -8.02
CA VAL A 257 -9.54 -5.18 -7.17
C VAL A 257 -8.97 -6.58 -7.42
N GLY A 258 -7.82 -6.63 -8.08
CA GLY A 258 -7.18 -7.88 -8.52
C GLY A 258 -7.43 -8.21 -10.00
N PRO A 259 -7.14 -9.45 -10.45
CA PRO A 259 -6.67 -10.60 -9.65
C PRO A 259 -5.31 -10.36 -8.99
N LEU A 260 -5.18 -10.67 -7.70
CA LEU A 260 -3.94 -10.54 -6.91
C LEU A 260 -3.64 -11.80 -6.10
N VAL A 261 -2.39 -11.95 -5.68
CA VAL A 261 -1.92 -13.06 -4.84
C VAL A 261 -1.45 -12.51 -3.49
N CYS A 262 -1.89 -13.12 -2.39
CA CYS A 262 -1.41 -12.82 -1.05
C CYS A 262 -1.10 -14.11 -0.28
N ALA A 263 0.17 -14.36 0.00
CA ALA A 263 0.60 -15.56 0.74
C ALA A 263 0.14 -15.53 2.22
N GLY A 264 0.00 -14.33 2.77
CA GLY A 264 -0.52 -14.07 4.11
C GLY A 264 -2.04 -13.86 4.16
N ARG A 265 -2.44 -12.85 4.92
CA ARG A 265 -3.83 -12.43 5.15
C ARG A 265 -4.10 -11.16 4.35
N VAL A 266 -5.31 -11.08 3.79
CA VAL A 266 -5.88 -9.82 3.31
C VAL A 266 -6.87 -9.33 4.36
N VAL A 267 -6.59 -8.19 4.98
CA VAL A 267 -7.40 -7.63 6.08
C VAL A 267 -8.19 -6.43 5.55
N LEU A 268 -9.49 -6.60 5.34
CA LEU A 268 -10.44 -5.54 4.95
C LEU A 268 -11.32 -5.09 6.12
N SER A 269 -10.93 -5.39 7.37
CA SER A 269 -11.79 -5.12 8.52
C SER A 269 -12.13 -3.63 8.63
N GLY A 270 -13.42 -3.30 8.69
CA GLY A 270 -13.90 -1.92 8.71
C GLY A 270 -13.87 -1.19 7.35
N ALA A 271 -13.41 -1.82 6.28
CA ALA A 271 -13.36 -1.19 4.96
C ALA A 271 -14.76 -0.89 4.38
N MET A 272 -14.84 0.15 3.55
CA MET A 272 -16.08 0.59 2.90
C MET A 272 -15.94 0.53 1.38
N PHE A 273 -16.89 -0.12 0.72
CA PHE A 273 -17.03 -0.14 -0.73
C PHE A 273 -18.27 0.66 -1.12
N GLY A 274 -18.05 1.83 -1.74
CA GLY A 274 -19.09 2.78 -2.12
C GLY A 274 -19.72 2.53 -3.49
N GLY A 275 -18.98 1.88 -4.39
CA GLY A 275 -19.41 1.56 -5.75
C GLY A 275 -19.38 0.06 -6.05
N PRO A 276 -19.97 -0.38 -7.18
CA PRO A 276 -19.91 -1.78 -7.59
C PRO A 276 -18.46 -2.24 -7.74
N VAL A 277 -18.16 -3.45 -7.26
CA VAL A 277 -16.77 -3.96 -7.24
C VAL A 277 -16.69 -5.46 -7.47
N THR A 278 -15.73 -5.88 -8.27
CA THR A 278 -15.27 -7.26 -8.33
C THR A 278 -13.93 -7.40 -7.62
N LEU A 279 -13.87 -8.20 -6.56
CA LEU A 279 -12.64 -8.58 -5.89
C LEU A 279 -12.23 -9.95 -6.40
N SER A 280 -11.02 -10.06 -6.95
CA SER A 280 -10.45 -11.33 -7.38
C SER A 280 -9.13 -11.54 -6.64
N LEU A 281 -9.02 -12.57 -5.81
CA LEU A 281 -7.77 -12.83 -5.08
C LEU A 281 -7.57 -14.30 -4.71
N ALA A 282 -6.30 -14.71 -4.73
CA ALA A 282 -5.83 -15.93 -4.12
C ALA A 282 -5.12 -15.58 -2.81
N ALA A 283 -5.70 -15.96 -1.67
CA ALA A 283 -5.15 -15.68 -0.34
C ALA A 283 -5.43 -16.83 0.63
N ARG A 284 -4.64 -17.00 1.68
CA ARG A 284 -4.97 -18.01 2.71
C ARG A 284 -6.18 -17.58 3.54
N ARG A 285 -6.31 -16.28 3.77
CA ARG A 285 -7.34 -15.72 4.66
C ARG A 285 -7.74 -14.33 4.23
N LEU A 286 -9.05 -14.09 4.25
CA LEU A 286 -9.67 -12.80 3.96
C LEU A 286 -10.53 -12.39 5.17
N GLU A 287 -10.16 -11.28 5.83
CA GLU A 287 -10.88 -10.76 6.98
C GLU A 287 -11.72 -9.54 6.60
N CYS A 288 -13.02 -9.71 6.48
CA CYS A 288 -14.00 -8.69 6.13
C CYS A 288 -14.88 -8.30 7.32
N ARG A 289 -14.32 -8.22 8.52
CA ARG A 289 -15.10 -7.92 9.73
C ARG A 289 -15.60 -6.49 9.69
N ARG A 290 -16.89 -6.26 9.96
CA ARG A 290 -17.49 -4.92 9.97
C ARG A 290 -17.28 -4.14 8.66
N THR A 291 -17.08 -4.82 7.52
CA THR A 291 -17.04 -4.16 6.21
C THR A 291 -18.42 -3.63 5.84
N ARG A 292 -18.47 -2.55 5.07
CA ARG A 292 -19.71 -2.00 4.51
C ARG A 292 -19.69 -2.05 2.99
N TRP A 293 -20.73 -2.63 2.40
CA TRP A 293 -20.90 -2.76 0.96
C TRP A 293 -22.15 -1.99 0.54
N ALA A 294 -21.95 -0.79 0.01
CA ALA A 294 -23.00 0.15 -0.38
C ALA A 294 -23.45 0.00 -1.85
N ALA A 295 -22.97 -1.03 -2.53
CA ALA A 295 -23.31 -1.39 -3.91
C ALA A 295 -23.10 -2.89 -4.13
N THR A 296 -23.46 -3.39 -5.32
CA THR A 296 -23.29 -4.80 -5.68
C THR A 296 -21.83 -5.21 -5.69
N ALA A 297 -21.51 -6.36 -5.12
CA ALA A 297 -20.14 -6.85 -5.08
C ALA A 297 -20.03 -8.32 -5.45
N GLU A 298 -18.91 -8.68 -6.10
CA GLU A 298 -18.57 -10.06 -6.42
C GLU A 298 -17.16 -10.36 -5.91
N LEU A 299 -17.05 -11.38 -5.06
CA LEU A 299 -15.79 -11.88 -4.53
C LEU A 299 -15.50 -13.23 -5.20
N ARG A 300 -14.52 -13.24 -6.10
CA ARG A 300 -14.00 -14.45 -6.75
C ARG A 300 -12.72 -14.85 -6.04
N LEU A 301 -12.74 -15.98 -5.37
CA LEU A 301 -11.71 -16.35 -4.39
C LEU A 301 -11.10 -17.72 -4.69
N ARG A 302 -9.83 -17.88 -4.29
CA ARG A 302 -9.09 -19.14 -4.38
C ARG A 302 -8.24 -19.35 -3.14
N TYR A 303 -8.23 -20.58 -2.60
CA TYR A 303 -7.49 -20.99 -1.39
C TYR A 303 -7.90 -20.28 -0.09
N THR A 304 -9.00 -19.51 -0.12
CA THR A 304 -9.30 -18.50 0.90
C THR A 304 -10.24 -19.01 1.98
N THR A 305 -9.89 -18.77 3.24
CA THR A 305 -10.87 -18.76 4.34
C THR A 305 -11.37 -17.34 4.61
N VAL A 306 -12.69 -17.12 4.56
CA VAL A 306 -13.31 -15.79 4.64
C VAL A 306 -14.02 -15.57 5.98
N ASP A 307 -13.83 -14.42 6.60
CA ASP A 307 -14.54 -14.01 7.82
C ASP A 307 -15.30 -12.70 7.60
N PHE A 308 -16.64 -12.79 7.58
CA PHE A 308 -17.55 -11.66 7.37
C PHE A 308 -18.26 -11.20 8.65
N ALA A 309 -17.73 -11.53 9.84
CA ALA A 309 -18.39 -11.19 11.10
C ALA A 309 -18.79 -9.69 11.16
N HIS A 310 -20.07 -9.45 11.37
CA HIS A 310 -20.68 -8.12 11.49
C HIS A 310 -20.58 -7.23 10.25
N ALA A 311 -20.35 -7.80 9.06
CA ALA A 311 -20.41 -7.04 7.82
C ALA A 311 -21.85 -6.61 7.48
N VAL A 312 -21.96 -5.51 6.74
CA VAL A 312 -23.22 -4.91 6.30
C VAL A 312 -23.27 -4.92 4.77
N PHE A 313 -24.33 -5.53 4.23
CA PHE A 313 -24.61 -5.58 2.80
C PHE A 313 -25.88 -4.79 2.51
N GLU A 314 -25.76 -3.67 1.79
CA GLU A 314 -26.93 -2.87 1.37
C GLU A 314 -27.51 -3.35 0.02
N TYR A 315 -26.72 -4.12 -0.72
CA TYR A 315 -27.01 -4.65 -2.05
C TYR A 315 -26.49 -6.09 -2.17
N PRO A 316 -26.91 -6.84 -3.21
CA PRO A 316 -26.44 -8.19 -3.45
C PRO A 316 -24.92 -8.32 -3.45
N LEU A 317 -24.41 -9.29 -2.68
CA LEU A 317 -23.01 -9.68 -2.64
C LEU A 317 -22.88 -11.18 -2.93
N THR A 318 -22.04 -11.52 -3.90
CA THR A 318 -21.73 -12.91 -4.26
C THR A 318 -20.33 -13.28 -3.81
N ILE A 319 -20.18 -14.45 -3.19
CA ILE A 319 -18.88 -15.07 -2.91
C ILE A 319 -18.80 -16.37 -3.71
N ALA A 320 -17.84 -16.45 -4.63
CA ALA A 320 -17.63 -17.59 -5.50
C ALA A 320 -16.23 -18.20 -5.28
N ALA A 321 -16.17 -19.52 -5.17
CA ALA A 321 -14.92 -20.26 -5.24
C ALA A 321 -14.56 -20.56 -6.70
N GLU A 322 -13.41 -20.09 -7.15
CA GLU A 322 -12.96 -20.31 -8.52
C GLU A 322 -12.13 -21.59 -8.62
N SER A 323 -12.52 -22.51 -9.50
CA SER A 323 -11.76 -23.75 -9.74
C SER A 323 -10.52 -23.52 -10.60
N ASP A 324 -10.63 -22.66 -11.60
CA ASP A 324 -9.57 -22.39 -12.57
C ASP A 324 -8.72 -21.18 -12.13
N PRO A 325 -7.42 -21.17 -12.46
CA PRO A 325 -6.57 -20.01 -12.22
C PRO A 325 -7.14 -18.74 -12.86
N PHE A 326 -6.91 -17.59 -12.23
CA PHE A 326 -7.29 -16.32 -12.83
C PHE A 326 -6.47 -16.06 -14.09
N VAL A 327 -7.14 -15.64 -15.16
CA VAL A 327 -6.50 -15.22 -16.41
C VAL A 327 -6.36 -13.71 -16.42
N LEU A 328 -5.14 -13.23 -16.66
CA LEU A 328 -4.78 -11.82 -16.74
C LEU A 328 -5.21 -11.22 -18.08
N ALA A 329 -5.19 -9.89 -18.18
CA ALA A 329 -5.54 -9.18 -19.42
C ALA A 329 -4.68 -9.57 -20.64
N ASP A 330 -3.47 -10.08 -20.42
CA ASP A 330 -2.55 -10.56 -21.46
C ASP A 330 -2.78 -12.03 -21.86
N GLY A 331 -3.76 -12.70 -21.24
CA GLY A 331 -4.10 -14.10 -21.49
C GLY A 331 -3.25 -15.11 -20.72
N SER A 332 -2.27 -14.66 -19.92
CA SER A 332 -1.50 -15.54 -19.05
C SER A 332 -2.26 -15.88 -17.76
N GLU A 333 -1.91 -17.00 -17.14
CA GLU A 333 -2.44 -17.37 -15.82
C GLU A 333 -1.70 -16.62 -14.71
N LEU A 334 -2.44 -16.17 -13.69
CA LEU A 334 -1.88 -15.57 -12.49
C LEU A 334 -0.93 -16.57 -11.79
N ALA A 335 0.28 -16.13 -11.49
CA ALA A 335 1.28 -16.97 -10.82
C ALA A 335 0.94 -17.17 -9.34
N GLU A 336 0.33 -18.32 -9.00
CA GLU A 336 -0.08 -18.68 -7.64
C GLU A 336 0.99 -19.47 -6.85
N GLY A 337 2.28 -19.21 -7.11
CA GLY A 337 3.40 -20.00 -6.57
C GLY A 337 3.43 -20.10 -5.04
N ALA A 338 2.90 -19.09 -4.34
CA ALA A 338 2.75 -19.08 -2.87
C ALA A 338 1.89 -20.23 -2.31
N PHE A 339 1.09 -20.87 -3.16
CA PHE A 339 0.19 -21.97 -2.82
C PHE A 339 0.65 -23.33 -3.39
N ALA A 340 1.89 -23.43 -3.88
CA ALA A 340 2.46 -24.69 -4.31
C ALA A 340 2.38 -25.74 -3.17
N GLY A 341 1.61 -26.80 -3.39
CA GLY A 341 1.37 -27.86 -2.40
C GLY A 341 0.12 -27.69 -1.53
N ALA A 342 -0.70 -26.66 -1.73
CA ALA A 342 -2.03 -26.59 -1.13
C ALA A 342 -2.89 -27.78 -1.59
N PRO A 343 -3.74 -28.35 -0.71
CA PRO A 343 -4.56 -29.52 -1.04
C PRO A 343 -5.63 -29.24 -2.12
N GLY A 344 -5.89 -27.96 -2.42
CA GLY A 344 -6.76 -27.51 -3.50
C GLY A 344 -7.08 -26.01 -3.35
N ALA A 345 -7.67 -25.42 -4.39
CA ALA A 345 -8.07 -24.01 -4.44
C ALA A 345 -9.38 -23.70 -3.71
N GLY A 346 -9.84 -24.60 -2.83
CA GLY A 346 -11.13 -24.47 -2.15
C GLY A 346 -11.24 -23.20 -1.31
N VAL A 347 -12.47 -22.69 -1.21
CA VAL A 347 -12.80 -21.50 -0.43
C VAL A 347 -13.74 -21.92 0.70
N GLY A 348 -13.42 -21.49 1.92
CA GLY A 348 -14.22 -21.76 3.10
C GLY A 348 -14.74 -20.47 3.73
N LEU A 349 -15.93 -20.52 4.31
CA LEU A 349 -16.48 -19.42 5.09
C LEU A 349 -16.35 -19.74 6.57
N ALA A 350 -15.62 -18.91 7.32
CA ALA A 350 -15.40 -19.09 8.75
C ALA A 350 -16.54 -18.49 9.58
N SER A 351 -17.12 -17.37 9.17
CA SER A 351 -18.11 -16.67 9.99
C SER A 351 -18.98 -15.70 9.18
N LEU A 352 -20.28 -15.79 9.42
CA LEU A 352 -21.33 -14.84 9.08
C LEU A 352 -22.03 -14.29 10.33
N ARG A 353 -21.33 -14.30 11.47
CA ARG A 353 -21.91 -13.85 12.74
C ARG A 353 -22.42 -12.41 12.65
N GLY A 354 -23.66 -12.18 13.05
CA GLY A 354 -24.24 -10.84 13.11
C GLY A 354 -24.47 -10.16 11.76
N VAL A 355 -24.49 -10.93 10.67
CA VAL A 355 -24.72 -10.46 9.30
C VAL A 355 -26.21 -10.57 8.93
N ASP A 356 -26.71 -9.64 8.12
CA ASP A 356 -27.98 -9.83 7.40
C ASP A 356 -27.72 -10.60 6.11
N ALA A 357 -28.23 -11.84 6.02
CA ALA A 357 -27.97 -12.73 4.90
C ALA A 357 -28.90 -12.53 3.70
N ALA A 358 -29.84 -11.57 3.75
CA ALA A 358 -30.85 -11.36 2.70
C ALA A 358 -30.26 -11.09 1.30
N HIS A 359 -29.08 -10.49 1.26
CA HIS A 359 -28.39 -10.10 0.02
C HIS A 359 -27.20 -11.00 -0.32
N LEU A 360 -27.00 -12.10 0.39
CA LEU A 360 -25.81 -12.93 0.23
C LEU A 360 -26.07 -14.13 -0.69
N VAL A 361 -25.17 -14.31 -1.67
CA VAL A 361 -25.10 -15.49 -2.53
C VAL A 361 -23.75 -16.16 -2.30
N LEU A 362 -23.76 -17.48 -2.04
CA LEU A 362 -22.56 -18.29 -1.88
C LEU A 362 -22.54 -19.35 -2.97
N ALA A 363 -21.45 -19.41 -3.74
CA ALA A 363 -21.26 -20.37 -4.83
C ALA A 363 -19.99 -21.20 -4.59
N ASP A 364 -20.17 -22.53 -4.50
CA ASP A 364 -19.06 -23.49 -4.38
C ASP A 364 -18.17 -23.30 -3.12
N VAL A 365 -18.74 -22.77 -2.03
CA VAL A 365 -18.03 -22.47 -0.78
C VAL A 365 -18.23 -23.58 0.28
N ASP A 366 -17.17 -23.89 1.03
CA ASP A 366 -17.26 -24.75 2.21
C ASP A 366 -17.77 -23.98 3.45
N LEU A 367 -18.98 -24.32 3.90
CA LEU A 367 -19.62 -23.76 5.10
C LEU A 367 -19.43 -24.65 6.34
N SER A 368 -18.65 -25.73 6.24
CA SER A 368 -18.41 -26.65 7.37
C SER A 368 -17.86 -25.95 8.63
N PRO A 369 -16.93 -24.97 8.54
CA PRO A 369 -16.47 -24.24 9.72
C PRO A 369 -17.31 -22.98 10.01
N CYS A 370 -18.33 -22.67 9.21
CA CYS A 370 -19.03 -21.38 9.25
C CYS A 370 -19.89 -21.19 10.50
N LEU A 371 -19.66 -20.09 11.21
CA LEU A 371 -20.50 -19.63 12.31
C LEU A 371 -21.59 -18.66 11.81
N PHE A 372 -22.84 -18.97 12.12
CA PHE A 372 -24.04 -18.17 11.81
C PHE A 372 -24.63 -17.47 13.05
N ALA A 373 -24.01 -17.59 14.22
CA ALA A 373 -24.52 -17.00 15.45
C ALA A 373 -24.87 -15.50 15.32
N GLY A 374 -26.14 -15.17 15.52
CA GLY A 374 -26.66 -13.80 15.42
C GLY A 374 -26.92 -13.31 13.99
N ALA A 375 -26.71 -14.14 12.97
CA ALA A 375 -27.11 -13.81 11.60
C ALA A 375 -28.64 -13.78 11.49
N VAL A 376 -29.17 -12.89 10.65
CA VAL A 376 -30.60 -12.73 10.38
C VAL A 376 -30.90 -12.99 8.91
N HIS A 377 -32.18 -13.21 8.57
CA HIS A 377 -32.65 -13.54 7.22
C HIS A 377 -31.92 -14.71 6.55
N LEU A 378 -31.52 -15.72 7.33
CA LEU A 378 -30.89 -16.94 6.81
C LEU A 378 -31.78 -17.73 5.86
N ASP A 379 -33.10 -17.51 5.90
CA ASP A 379 -34.07 -18.04 4.95
C ASP A 379 -33.92 -17.46 3.54
N GLN A 380 -33.24 -16.32 3.40
CA GLN A 380 -32.98 -15.63 2.13
C GLN A 380 -31.56 -15.84 1.61
N LEU A 381 -30.68 -16.50 2.38
CA LEU A 381 -29.33 -16.87 1.94
C LEU A 381 -29.40 -17.80 0.74
N ARG A 382 -28.78 -17.41 -0.37
CA ARG A 382 -28.74 -18.23 -1.59
C ARG A 382 -27.47 -19.07 -1.61
N LEU A 383 -27.65 -20.37 -1.85
CA LEU A 383 -26.56 -21.32 -2.02
C LEU A 383 -26.62 -21.87 -3.44
N GLU A 384 -25.54 -21.68 -4.18
CA GLU A 384 -25.37 -22.11 -5.56
C GLU A 384 -24.19 -23.10 -5.66
N GLY A 385 -24.22 -23.95 -6.69
CA GLY A 385 -23.19 -24.96 -6.92
C GLY A 385 -23.06 -25.98 -5.78
N ALA A 386 -21.82 -26.34 -5.47
CA ALA A 386 -21.43 -27.41 -4.56
C ALA A 386 -21.11 -26.93 -3.13
N CYS A 387 -21.94 -26.05 -2.56
CA CYS A 387 -21.76 -25.61 -1.17
C CYS A 387 -21.82 -26.79 -0.18
N THR A 388 -20.80 -26.93 0.68
CA THR A 388 -20.67 -28.02 1.65
C THR A 388 -20.96 -27.58 3.08
N PHE A 389 -21.39 -28.52 3.92
CA PHE A 389 -21.60 -28.32 5.36
C PHE A 389 -20.95 -29.46 6.12
N GLY A 390 -20.74 -29.25 7.43
CA GLY A 390 -20.22 -30.27 8.32
C GLY A 390 -21.08 -31.52 8.34
N SER A 391 -20.49 -32.63 8.79
CA SER A 391 -21.18 -33.92 8.96
C SER A 391 -21.02 -34.41 10.41
N PRO A 392 -22.04 -35.07 10.99
CA PRO A 392 -21.92 -35.71 12.28
C PRO A 392 -20.75 -36.70 12.30
N PRO A 393 -20.10 -36.90 13.47
CA PRO A 393 -19.09 -37.92 13.61
C PRO A 393 -19.64 -39.30 13.27
N SER A 394 -18.76 -40.15 12.76
CA SER A 394 -19.09 -41.50 12.28
C SER A 394 -19.98 -42.28 13.27
N PRO A 395 -20.93 -43.11 12.79
CA PRO A 395 -22.02 -43.68 13.58
C PRO A 395 -21.62 -44.73 14.65
N ALA A 396 -20.35 -44.81 15.03
CA ALA A 396 -19.84 -45.77 16.01
C ALA A 396 -19.08 -45.10 17.16
N GLY A 397 -19.67 -44.08 17.79
CA GLY A 397 -19.16 -43.55 19.05
C GLY A 397 -19.63 -44.38 20.24
N ARG A 398 -18.71 -44.94 21.04
CA ARG A 398 -19.05 -45.54 22.35
C ARG A 398 -19.29 -44.43 23.37
N ARG A 399 -20.50 -44.34 23.91
CA ARG A 399 -20.80 -43.53 25.11
C ARG A 399 -21.07 -44.49 26.24
N ARG A 400 -20.38 -44.40 27.39
CA ARG A 400 -20.77 -45.23 28.53
C ARG A 400 -20.48 -46.70 28.24
N TRP A 401 -21.56 -47.39 27.84
CA TRP A 401 -21.67 -48.79 27.42
C TRP A 401 -22.68 -48.98 26.25
N SER A 402 -23.11 -47.91 25.55
CA SER A 402 -24.06 -47.97 24.43
C SER A 402 -23.49 -47.39 23.12
N LEU A 403 -23.86 -48.01 21.99
CA LEU A 403 -23.56 -47.50 20.65
C LEU A 403 -24.52 -46.37 20.31
N VAL A 404 -24.00 -45.17 20.09
CA VAL A 404 -24.79 -44.03 19.62
C VAL A 404 -24.62 -43.93 18.11
N ARG A 405 -25.70 -44.17 17.35
CA ARG A 405 -25.74 -43.96 15.91
C ARG A 405 -26.28 -42.56 15.62
N PHE A 406 -25.50 -41.75 14.91
CA PHE A 406 -25.97 -40.47 14.38
C PHE A 406 -26.52 -40.65 12.97
N THR A 407 -27.67 -40.01 12.71
CA THR A 407 -28.21 -39.89 11.35
C THR A 407 -27.21 -39.15 10.47
N GLN A 408 -26.93 -39.68 9.27
CA GLN A 408 -26.14 -38.96 8.27
C GLN A 408 -26.95 -37.76 7.77
N ARG A 409 -26.43 -36.55 7.99
CA ARG A 409 -27.04 -35.28 7.59
C ARG A 409 -25.99 -34.17 7.54
N ARG A 410 -26.36 -33.02 6.99
CA ARG A 410 -25.58 -31.78 7.11
C ARG A 410 -25.79 -31.17 8.49
N VAL A 411 -24.73 -30.61 9.06
CA VAL A 411 -24.75 -29.95 10.38
C VAL A 411 -23.98 -28.64 10.34
N LEU A 412 -24.45 -27.67 11.13
CA LEU A 412 -23.78 -26.39 11.32
C LEU A 412 -22.60 -26.53 12.29
N ALA A 413 -21.62 -25.64 12.18
CA ALA A 413 -20.48 -25.59 13.09
C ALA A 413 -20.93 -25.43 14.55
N GLU A 414 -21.98 -24.64 14.82
CA GLU A 414 -22.52 -24.50 16.17
C GLU A 414 -23.09 -25.80 16.75
N GLU A 415 -23.65 -26.69 15.91
CA GLU A 415 -24.13 -27.99 16.41
C GLU A 415 -22.94 -28.83 16.91
N HIS A 416 -21.80 -28.79 16.21
CA HIS A 416 -20.58 -29.44 16.67
C HIS A 416 -20.16 -28.90 18.04
N HIS A 417 -20.09 -27.57 18.18
CA HIS A 417 -19.68 -26.93 19.43
C HIS A 417 -20.64 -27.25 20.58
N TRP A 418 -21.95 -27.16 20.33
CA TRP A 418 -22.97 -27.44 21.33
C TRP A 418 -22.96 -28.90 21.81
N ARG A 419 -22.77 -29.86 20.89
CA ARG A 419 -22.68 -31.30 21.26
C ARG A 419 -21.37 -31.65 21.95
N ALA A 420 -20.26 -31.03 21.56
CA ALA A 420 -18.98 -31.21 22.21
C ALA A 420 -18.97 -30.68 23.65
N GLY A 421 -19.69 -29.59 23.92
CA GLY A 421 -19.81 -28.99 25.26
C GLY A 421 -20.76 -29.72 26.23
N ARG A 422 -21.48 -30.77 25.79
CA ARG A 422 -22.44 -31.49 26.65
C ARG A 422 -21.76 -32.56 27.53
N ALA A 423 -22.29 -32.73 28.75
CA ALA A 423 -21.86 -33.80 29.64
C ALA A 423 -22.00 -35.18 28.97
N GLY A 424 -20.88 -35.89 28.80
CA GLY A 424 -20.81 -37.17 28.09
C GLY A 424 -20.85 -37.05 26.57
N ALA A 425 -20.27 -36.00 25.99
CA ALA A 425 -20.09 -35.85 24.55
C ALA A 425 -19.44 -37.09 23.91
N VAL A 426 -19.92 -37.46 22.73
CA VAL A 426 -19.34 -38.55 21.93
C VAL A 426 -18.08 -38.02 21.22
N ARG A 427 -17.00 -38.81 21.17
CA ARG A 427 -15.78 -38.43 20.44
C ARG A 427 -16.10 -38.15 18.96
N GLY A 428 -15.48 -37.11 18.40
CA GLY A 428 -15.63 -36.69 17.01
C GLY A 428 -16.56 -35.49 16.79
N TRP A 429 -17.24 -35.00 17.82
CA TRP A 429 -17.78 -33.64 17.81
C TRP A 429 -16.63 -32.68 18.14
N ASN A 430 -16.39 -31.70 17.27
CA ASN A 430 -15.29 -30.76 17.41
C ASN A 430 -15.64 -29.68 18.43
N VAL A 431 -14.72 -29.38 19.33
CA VAL A 431 -14.78 -28.20 20.21
C VAL A 431 -14.28 -27.01 19.40
N ALA A 432 -14.85 -25.82 19.62
CA ALA A 432 -14.35 -24.60 18.99
C ALA A 432 -12.83 -24.50 19.16
N VAL A 433 -12.10 -24.32 18.06
CA VAL A 433 -10.69 -23.89 18.14
C VAL A 433 -10.74 -22.47 18.71
N LEU A 434 -10.42 -22.35 19.99
CA LEU A 434 -10.26 -21.08 20.70
C LEU A 434 -9.15 -20.29 19.99
N GLY A 435 -9.56 -19.39 19.10
CA GLY A 435 -8.72 -18.59 18.21
C GLY A 435 -9.58 -17.75 17.25
N ALA A 436 -10.78 -18.21 16.93
CA ALA A 436 -11.82 -17.40 16.31
C ALA A 436 -12.71 -16.73 17.38
N GLY A 437 -12.20 -15.66 18.00
CA GLY A 437 -13.05 -14.70 18.73
C GLY A 437 -12.60 -14.37 20.16
N ARG A 438 -11.99 -13.21 20.30
CA ARG A 438 -12.63 -12.10 21.01
C ARG A 438 -12.79 -10.94 20.06
#